data_AF-A0A2G9NDY6-F1
#
_entry.id   AF-A0A2G9NDY6-F1
#
_cell.length_a   1.000
_cell.length_b   1.000
_cell.length_c   1.000
_cell.angle_alpha   90.00
_cell.angle_beta   90.00
_cell.angle_gamma   90.00
#
_symmetry.space_group_name_H-M   'P 1'
#
loop_
_entity.id
_entity.type
_entity.pdbx_description
1 polymer ?
#
loop_
_entity_poly.entity_id
_entity_poly.type
_entity_poly.pdbx_seq_one_letter_code
_entity_poly.pdbx_strand_id
1 'polypeptide(L)' 'MSDITTIKLAKKTKSRLDKLKTHKRESYDELLQKILNILNVCKVNPEEARERLRKIDKIKSMSKSASEPD' A
#
# COMPACT_ATOMS: atom_id res chain seq x y z
N MET A 1 0.87 16.35 -19.38
CA MET A 1 -0.37 15.53 -19.37
C MET A 1 -0.06 14.33 -18.49
N SER A 2 -0.90 14.02 -17.50
CA SER A 2 -0.73 12.76 -16.77
C SER A 2 -1.37 11.67 -17.63
N ASP A 3 -0.56 10.80 -18.21
CA ASP A 3 -1.04 9.71 -19.07
C ASP A 3 -1.71 8.64 -18.21
N ILE A 4 -3.04 8.76 -18.06
CA ILE A 4 -3.84 7.82 -17.30
C ILE A 4 -4.16 6.60 -18.17
N THR A 5 -3.90 5.40 -17.62
CA THR A 5 -4.25 4.13 -18.26
C THR A 5 -5.25 3.35 -17.39
N THR A 6 -5.98 2.41 -18.00
CA THR A 6 -6.95 1.56 -17.28
C THR A 6 -6.44 0.13 -17.20
N ILE A 7 -6.46 -0.45 -16.00
CA ILE A 7 -6.08 -1.85 -15.77
C ILE A 7 -7.31 -2.62 -15.28
N LYS A 8 -7.65 -3.72 -15.96
CA LYS A 8 -8.69 -4.64 -15.50
C LYS A 8 -8.10 -5.59 -14.45
N LEU A 9 -8.73 -5.66 -13.29
CA LEU A 9 -8.31 -6.53 -12.18
C LEU A 9 -9.44 -7.46 -11.79
N ALA A 10 -9.10 -8.71 -11.44
CA ALA A 10 -10.04 -9.61 -10.79
C ALA A 10 -10.49 -9.03 -9.44
N LYS A 11 -11.75 -9.27 -9.05
CA LYS A 11 -12.32 -8.77 -7.78
C LYS A 11 -11.47 -9.17 -6.57
N LYS A 12 -10.93 -10.40 -6.55
CA LYS A 12 -10.03 -10.89 -5.51
C LYS A 12 -8.77 -10.04 -5.39
N THR A 13 -8.14 -9.69 -6.52
CA THR A 13 -6.94 -8.85 -6.55
C THR A 13 -7.25 -7.43 -6.08
N LYS A 14 -8.34 -6.83 -6.57
CA LYS A 14 -8.81 -5.51 -6.10
C LYS A 14 -9.01 -5.49 -4.59
N SER A 15 -9.69 -6.50 -4.02
CA SER A 15 -9.93 -6.59 -2.57
C SER A 15 -8.63 -6.69 -1.77
N ARG A 16 -7.61 -7.39 -2.28
CA ARG A 16 -6.28 -7.41 -1.66
C ARG A 16 -5.62 -6.04 -1.68
N LEU A 17 -5.66 -5.34 -2.81
CA LEU A 17 -5.12 -3.98 -2.92
C LEU A 17 -5.84 -3.01 -1.97
N ASP A 18 -7.16 -3.11 -1.86
CA ASP A 18 -7.95 -2.28 -0.93
C ASP A 18 -7.51 -2.46 0.53
N LYS A 19 -7.18 -3.70 0.93
CA LYS A 19 -6.66 -4.00 2.28
C LYS A 19 -5.22 -3.55 2.50
N LEU A 20 -4.46 -3.29 1.44
CA LEU A 20 -3.09 -2.79 1.50
C LEU A 20 -3.03 -1.27 1.57
N LYS A 21 -4.15 -0.58 1.32
CA LYS A 21 -4.21 0.87 1.50
C LYS A 21 -3.93 1.25 2.94
N THR A 22 -3.11 2.28 3.12
CA THR A 22 -2.76 2.84 4.42
C THR A 22 -3.86 3.77 4.92
N HIS A 23 -4.60 4.41 4.03
CA HIS A 23 -5.78 5.22 4.35
C HIS A 23 -6.84 5.14 3.25
N LYS A 24 -8.11 5.42 3.58
CA LYS A 24 -9.25 5.29 2.64
C LYS A 24 -9.09 6.10 1.35
N ARG A 25 -8.41 7.25 1.42
CA ARG A 25 -8.19 8.18 0.30
C ARG A 25 -6.98 7.85 -0.59
N GLU A 26 -6.20 6.82 -0.27
CA GLU A 26 -5.02 6.45 -1.06
C GLU A 26 -5.47 5.97 -2.44
N SER A 27 -4.88 6.52 -3.50
CA SER A 27 -5.15 6.11 -4.87
C SER A 27 -4.50 4.74 -5.17
N TYR A 28 -4.98 4.06 -6.22
CA TYR A 28 -4.32 2.82 -6.64
C TYR A 28 -2.93 3.07 -7.22
N ASP A 29 -2.71 4.23 -7.85
CA ASP A 29 -1.40 4.56 -8.42
C ASP A 29 -0.36 4.76 -7.31
N GLU A 30 -0.67 5.55 -6.27
CA GLU A 30 0.19 5.70 -5.09
C GLU A 30 0.48 4.36 -4.41
N LEU A 31 -0.55 3.52 -4.24
CA LEU A 31 -0.41 2.20 -3.65
C LEU A 31 0.52 1.30 -4.50
N LEU A 32 0.35 1.29 -5.81
CA LEU A 32 1.15 0.46 -6.72
C LEU A 32 2.60 0.96 -6.76
N GLN A 33 2.84 2.26 -6.83
CA GLN A 33 4.16 2.87 -6.75
C GLN A 33 4.87 2.48 -5.43
N LYS A 34 4.16 2.54 -4.31
CA LYS A 34 4.68 2.11 -3.00
C LYS A 34 5.09 0.64 -3.01
N ILE A 35 4.26 -0.25 -3.57
CA ILE A 35 4.56 -1.68 -3.69
C ILE A 35 5.80 -1.90 -4.55
N LEU A 36 5.88 -1.25 -5.72
CA LEU A 36 7.02 -1.38 -6.64
C LEU A 36 8.32 -0.86 -6.00
N ASN A 37 8.26 0.25 -5.29
CA ASN A 37 9.41 0.80 -4.56
C ASN A 37 9.92 -0.18 -3.50
N ILE A 38 9.04 -0.80 -2.73
CA ILE A 38 9.43 -1.81 -1.74
C ILE A 38 10.06 -3.03 -2.43
N LEU A 39 9.45 -3.51 -3.52
CA LEU A 39 10.00 -4.64 -4.28
C LEU A 39 11.39 -4.35 -4.85
N ASN A 40 11.64 -3.13 -5.32
CA ASN A 40 12.95 -2.70 -5.80
C ASN A 40 13.98 -2.69 -4.67
N VAL A 41 13.60 -2.15 -3.50
CA VAL A 41 14.48 -2.14 -2.31
C VAL A 41 14.73 -3.57 -1.81
N CYS A 42 13.74 -4.46 -1.81
CA CYS A 42 13.93 -5.87 -1.41
C CYS A 42 15.03 -6.58 -2.20
N LYS A 43 15.20 -6.25 -3.50
CA LYS A 43 16.22 -6.86 -4.35
C LYS A 43 17.64 -6.35 -4.05
N VAL A 44 17.76 -5.12 -3.56
CA VAL A 44 19.06 -4.45 -3.33
C VAL A 44 19.47 -4.55 -1.86
N ASN A 45 18.54 -4.28 -0.94
CA ASN A 45 18.74 -4.29 0.49
C ASN A 45 17.48 -4.80 1.23
N PRO A 46 17.41 -6.10 1.56
CA PRO A 46 16.24 -6.69 2.20
C PRO A 46 15.97 -6.19 3.62
N GLU A 47 17.00 -5.75 4.36
CA GLU A 47 16.83 -5.21 5.72
C GLU A 47 16.15 -3.84 5.70
N GLU A 48 16.54 -2.97 4.77
CA GLU A 48 15.87 -1.68 4.59
C GLU A 48 14.41 -1.86 4.17
N ALA A 49 14.12 -2.85 3.31
CA ALA A 49 12.75 -3.17 2.93
C ALA A 49 11.90 -3.61 4.11
N ARG A 50 12.45 -4.44 5.02
CA ARG A 50 11.78 -4.85 6.27
C ARG A 50 11.46 -3.66 7.16
N GLU A 51 12.38 -2.70 7.29
CA GLU A 51 12.13 -1.49 8.08
C GLU A 51 11.01 -0.63 7.47
N ARG A 52 11.00 -0.47 6.14
CA ARG A 52 9.93 0.25 5.43
C ARG A 52 8.57 -0.43 5.61
N LEU A 53 8.52 -1.76 5.55
CA LEU A 53 7.30 -2.53 5.82
C LEU A 53 6.80 -2.31 7.25
N ARG A 54 7.68 -2.33 8.25
CA ARG A 54 7.32 -2.04 9.66
C ARG A 54 6.72 -0.66 9.84
N LYS A 55 7.24 0.36 9.15
CA LYS A 55 6.69 1.73 9.18
C LYS A 55 5.27 1.77 8.61
N ILE A 56 5.02 1.07 7.49
CA ILE A 56 3.70 0.98 6.87
C ILE A 56 2.71 0.30 7.81
N ASP A 57 3.10 -0.80 8.45
CA ASP A 57 2.26 -1.50 9.42
C ASP A 57 1.90 -0.62 10.62
N LYS A 58 2.85 0.18 11.12
CA LYS A 58 2.61 1.14 12.22
C LYS A 58 1.59 2.22 11.85
N ILE A 59 1.66 2.76 10.63
CA ILE A 59 0.68 3.75 10.16
C ILE A 59 -0.70 3.10 10.01
N LYS A 60 -0.73 1.86 9.52
CA LYS A 60 -1.96 1.08 9.37
C LYS A 60 -2.61 0.73 10.71
N SER A 61 -1.83 0.43 11.76
CA SER A 61 -2.38 0.20 13.09
C SER A 61 -2.97 1.47 13.71
N MET A 62 -2.30 2.62 13.54
CA MET A 62 -2.78 3.91 14.05
C MET A 62 -4.06 4.42 13.37
N SER A 63 -4.21 4.15 12.07
CA SER A 63 -5.43 4.51 11.33
C SER A 63 -6.63 3.61 11.67
N LYS A 64 -6.39 2.43 12.23
CA LYS A 64 -7.44 1.49 12.66
C LYS A 64 -8.04 1.85 14.02
N SER A 65 -7.25 2.42 14.93
CA SER A 65 -7.67 2.83 16.28
C SER A 65 -8.54 4.11 16.34
N ALA A 66 -8.70 4.84 15.23
CA ALA A 66 -9.53 6.05 15.16
C ALA A 66 -10.98 5.78 14.71
N SER A 67 -11.40 4.51 14.61
CA SER A 67 -12.68 4.12 13.99
C SER A 67 -13.56 3.17 14.82
N GLU A 68 -13.28 2.97 16.11
CA GLU A 68 -14.18 2.30 17.06
C GLU A 68 -14.47 3.25 18.23
N PRO A 69 -15.63 3.95 18.25
CA PRO A 69 -16.26 4.36 19.49
C PRO A 69 -17.08 3.17 20.04
N ASP A 70 -17.03 2.99 21.37
CA ASP A 70 -17.84 2.02 22.13
C ASP A 70 -19.35 2.12 21.85
#